data_AF-A0A0W0F6H0-F1
#
_entry.id   AF-A0A0W0F6H0-F1
#
_cell.length_a   1.000
_cell.length_b   1.000
_cell.length_c   1.000
_cell.angle_alpha   90.00
_cell.angle_beta   90.00
_cell.angle_gamma   90.00
#
_symmetry.space_group_name_H-M   'P 1'
#
loop_
_entity.id
_entity.type
_entity.pdbx_description
1 polymer ?
#
loop_
_entity_poly.entity_id
_entity_poly.type
_entity_poly.pdbx_seq_one_letter_code
_entity_poly.pdbx_strand_id
1 'polypeptide(L)'
;MSSPKKNNNLRSQRGGCIGNGSAKPRKSGGKKKPNDSEEKPKIGRKSWAEGPKLLLLLKHEALFYESQEKYYDVVEAEWTDTWGFNLTYKELPEEGKDYTPAPIESFPLEQQAAELKCRAGTSKSYREHITSWARNHFGQKKRDSDLTSEVLEVMTELMKVLPHRTSQLHMYQQMYYEDRVKEKFDVFWAQLVKAKLDSEWIREMNRFTARCLRDKEPEVKEKVLSSIQKEYDAAMEEYKNIGKWTSDAKKYRYNWKKAHLVIPPLADSLAKFFRVGVLVTMYGPMANGEISVQSVSSVIPDARTRLTLHQFNSDKLAQAHLMLGVPMAWLAPWLSSSGAEPDRAAHLNGSSQAI
;
A
#
# COMPACT_ATOMS: atom_id res chain seq x y z
N MET A 1 43.32 15.83 17.51
CA MET A 1 43.08 14.37 17.46
C MET A 1 42.27 13.95 18.68
N SER A 2 41.65 12.75 18.64
CA SER A 2 40.71 12.20 19.64
C SER A 2 39.28 12.77 19.59
N SER A 3 38.35 11.96 19.06
CA SER A 3 36.91 12.23 19.00
C SER A 3 36.18 11.57 20.18
N PRO A 4 35.21 12.23 20.85
CA PRO A 4 34.33 11.57 21.83
C PRO A 4 32.96 11.18 21.23
N LYS A 5 32.82 9.88 20.92
CA LYS A 5 31.69 8.99 21.24
C LYS A 5 30.25 9.56 21.21
N LYS A 6 29.47 9.11 20.23
CA LYS A 6 27.98 9.18 20.23
C LYS A 6 27.42 8.23 21.31
N ASN A 7 26.67 8.75 22.28
CA ASN A 7 25.90 7.94 23.23
C ASN A 7 24.50 7.64 22.68
N ASN A 8 24.31 6.47 22.07
CA ASN A 8 22.99 5.88 21.88
C ASN A 8 22.57 5.22 23.20
N ASN A 9 21.57 5.77 23.88
CA ASN A 9 21.02 5.13 25.06
C ASN A 9 19.51 5.42 25.20
N LEU A 10 18.67 4.52 24.69
CA LEU A 10 17.25 4.38 25.03
C LEU A 10 16.70 3.04 24.52
N ARG A 11 17.13 1.94 25.15
CA ARG A 11 16.46 0.63 25.02
C ARG A 11 16.61 -0.20 26.29
N SER A 12 15.53 -0.34 27.05
CA SER A 12 15.06 -1.58 27.72
C SER A 12 14.19 -1.29 28.94
N GLN A 13 13.44 -2.33 29.36
CA GLN A 13 12.67 -2.47 30.61
C GLN A 13 11.31 -1.74 30.63
N ARG A 14 10.16 -2.36 30.94
CA ARG A 14 9.68 -3.75 31.25
C ARG A 14 8.20 -3.83 30.76
N GLY A 15 7.49 -4.95 30.64
CA GLY A 15 7.77 -6.35 30.97
C GLY A 15 6.68 -6.98 31.86
N GLY A 16 5.76 -7.77 31.30
CA GLY A 16 4.74 -8.59 32.00
C GLY A 16 3.38 -7.91 32.26
N CYS A 17 2.23 -8.60 32.35
CA CYS A 17 1.92 -10.04 32.21
C CYS A 17 0.42 -10.29 31.89
N ILE A 18 0.12 -11.40 31.18
CA ILE A 18 -0.98 -12.41 31.37
C ILE A 18 -2.41 -11.87 31.66
N GLY A 19 -3.50 -12.26 30.97
CA GLY A 19 -3.81 -13.32 29.98
C GLY A 19 -5.23 -13.07 29.41
N ASN A 20 -6.10 -14.02 29.03
CA ASN A 20 -6.08 -15.48 28.79
C ASN A 20 -7.36 -15.86 27.97
N GLY A 21 -7.37 -16.97 27.21
CA GLY A 21 -8.57 -17.51 26.51
C GLY A 21 -8.36 -17.80 25.01
N SER A 22 -7.69 -18.88 24.57
CA SER A 22 -8.07 -20.31 24.62
C SER A 22 -8.60 -20.84 23.26
N ALA A 23 -7.73 -21.51 22.49
CA ALA A 23 -8.10 -22.52 21.48
C ALA A 23 -6.90 -23.41 21.07
N LYS A 24 -6.56 -24.37 21.93
CA LYS A 24 -5.80 -25.65 21.77
C LYS A 24 -4.63 -25.79 20.74
N PRO A 25 -3.47 -26.36 21.16
CA PRO A 25 -2.28 -26.56 20.32
C PRO A 25 -2.31 -27.87 19.49
N ARG A 26 -1.51 -27.93 18.42
CA ARG A 26 -1.07 -29.20 17.79
C ARG A 26 0.40 -29.48 18.11
N LYS A 27 0.72 -30.78 18.25
CA LYS A 27 1.92 -31.29 18.93
C LYS A 27 3.24 -30.86 18.29
N SER A 28 4.22 -30.61 19.15
CA SER A 28 5.63 -30.47 18.82
C SER A 28 6.27 -31.80 18.42
N GLY A 29 7.21 -31.73 17.47
CA GLY A 29 8.20 -32.77 17.18
C GLY A 29 9.51 -32.06 16.87
N GLY A 30 10.37 -31.88 17.89
CA GLY A 30 11.57 -31.06 17.79
C GLY A 30 12.83 -31.87 17.46
N LYS A 31 13.72 -31.28 16.65
CA LYS A 31 15.17 -31.53 16.70
C LYS A 31 15.92 -30.20 16.55
N LYS A 32 17.07 -30.10 17.21
CA LYS A 32 17.83 -28.85 17.43
C LYS A 32 18.54 -28.35 16.15
N LYS A 33 18.80 -27.03 16.11
CA LYS A 33 19.73 -26.34 15.19
C LYS A 33 21.17 -26.89 15.30
N PRO A 34 22.04 -26.60 14.31
CA PRO A 34 22.92 -25.43 14.43
C PRO A 34 22.62 -24.33 13.39
N ASN A 35 23.25 -23.17 13.55
CA ASN A 35 23.21 -22.08 12.57
C ASN A 35 24.15 -22.39 11.41
N ASP A 36 23.80 -21.94 10.20
CA ASP A 36 24.64 -20.98 9.49
C ASP A 36 23.78 -20.14 8.51
N SER A 37 24.35 -19.04 8.04
CA SER A 37 23.65 -17.97 7.33
C SER A 37 23.57 -18.21 5.82
N GLU A 38 22.47 -18.80 5.36
CA GLU A 38 22.04 -18.71 3.97
C GLU A 38 20.57 -18.29 3.90
N GLU A 39 20.25 -17.37 2.98
CA GLU A 39 18.88 -17.01 2.67
C GLU A 39 18.13 -18.23 2.14
N LYS A 40 17.22 -18.80 2.93
CA LYS A 40 16.35 -19.86 2.42
C LYS A 40 15.46 -19.28 1.32
N PRO A 41 15.58 -19.71 0.05
CA PRO A 41 14.65 -19.28 -0.98
C PRO A 41 13.24 -19.69 -0.55
N LYS A 42 12.26 -18.81 -0.79
CA LYS A 42 10.85 -19.10 -0.49
C LYS A 42 10.46 -20.36 -1.27
N ILE A 43 10.33 -21.49 -0.57
CA ILE A 43 9.99 -22.78 -1.18
C ILE A 43 8.52 -22.76 -1.60
N GLY A 44 8.27 -22.16 -2.76
CA GLY A 44 7.11 -22.49 -3.57
C GLY A 44 7.18 -23.98 -3.94
N ARG A 45 6.02 -24.60 -4.18
CA ARG A 45 6.00 -25.94 -4.77
C ARG A 45 6.69 -25.86 -6.14
N LYS A 46 7.74 -26.65 -6.36
CA LYS A 46 8.34 -26.78 -7.69
C LYS A 46 7.25 -27.18 -8.68
N SER A 47 7.22 -26.50 -9.82
CA SER A 47 6.34 -26.85 -10.94
C SER A 47 6.77 -28.21 -11.48
N TRP A 48 5.83 -29.02 -11.97
CA TRP A 48 6.19 -30.23 -12.74
C TRP A 48 6.55 -29.85 -14.19
N ALA A 49 6.06 -28.72 -14.68
CA ALA A 49 6.47 -28.13 -15.95
C ALA A 49 7.78 -27.37 -15.75
N GLU A 50 8.87 -27.99 -16.18
CA GLU A 50 10.24 -27.45 -16.24
C GLU A 50 10.83 -27.75 -17.62
N GLY A 51 11.88 -27.03 -18.05
CA GLY A 51 12.61 -27.30 -19.29
C GLY A 51 11.72 -27.27 -20.57
N PRO A 52 11.92 -28.19 -21.53
CA PRO A 52 11.14 -28.23 -22.79
C PRO A 52 9.62 -28.30 -22.59
N LYS A 53 9.17 -28.95 -21.52
CA LYS A 53 7.75 -29.07 -21.16
C LYS A 53 7.14 -27.71 -20.80
N LEU A 54 7.90 -26.85 -20.11
CA LEU A 54 7.48 -25.48 -19.83
C LEU A 54 7.46 -24.62 -21.11
N LEU A 55 8.44 -24.78 -22.00
CA LEU A 55 8.49 -24.04 -23.27
C LEU A 55 7.28 -24.35 -24.16
N LEU A 56 6.88 -25.63 -24.28
CA LEU A 56 5.68 -26.01 -25.02
C LEU A 56 4.41 -25.35 -24.46
N LEU A 57 4.27 -25.32 -23.13
CA LEU A 57 3.12 -24.72 -22.45
C LEU A 57 3.06 -23.18 -22.63
N LEU A 58 4.22 -22.51 -22.69
CA LEU A 58 4.32 -21.07 -22.91
C LEU A 58 4.17 -20.67 -24.38
N LYS A 59 4.63 -21.51 -25.32
CA LYS A 59 4.55 -21.29 -26.78
C LYS A 59 3.15 -20.89 -27.26
N HIS A 60 2.12 -21.46 -26.63
CA HIS A 60 0.72 -21.28 -26.99
C HIS A 60 -0.05 -20.30 -26.08
N GLU A 61 0.62 -19.49 -25.26
CA GLU A 61 -0.05 -18.57 -24.31
C GLU A 61 -1.14 -17.69 -24.97
N ALA A 62 -0.90 -17.16 -26.17
CA ALA A 62 -1.88 -16.34 -26.89
C ALA A 62 -3.21 -17.10 -27.13
N LEU A 63 -3.13 -18.37 -27.52
CA LEU A 63 -4.29 -19.23 -27.74
C LEU A 63 -5.09 -19.47 -26.45
N PHE A 64 -4.44 -19.49 -25.27
CA PHE A 64 -5.15 -19.65 -23.99
C PHE A 64 -6.12 -18.49 -23.72
N TYR A 65 -5.74 -17.26 -24.07
CA TYR A 65 -6.60 -16.09 -23.89
C TYR A 65 -7.68 -15.96 -24.98
N GLU A 66 -7.44 -16.49 -26.18
CA GLU A 66 -8.44 -16.54 -27.27
C GLU A 66 -9.46 -17.66 -27.07
N SER A 67 -9.01 -18.87 -26.77
CA SER A 67 -9.86 -20.06 -26.57
C SER A 67 -9.13 -21.12 -25.76
N GLN A 68 -9.50 -21.26 -24.49
CA GLN A 68 -8.90 -22.26 -23.59
C GLN A 68 -9.04 -23.69 -24.12
N GLU A 69 -10.16 -24.04 -24.77
CA GLU A 69 -10.39 -25.36 -25.35
C GLU A 69 -9.38 -25.66 -26.46
N LYS A 70 -9.22 -24.76 -27.43
CA LYS A 70 -8.23 -24.89 -28.50
C LYS A 70 -6.80 -24.96 -27.95
N TYR A 71 -6.48 -24.18 -26.91
CA TYR A 71 -5.19 -24.28 -26.24
C TYR A 71 -4.95 -25.68 -25.67
N TYR A 72 -5.92 -26.27 -24.97
CA TYR A 72 -5.76 -27.62 -24.42
C TYR A 72 -5.60 -28.67 -25.53
N ASP A 73 -6.39 -28.58 -26.60
CA ASP A 73 -6.32 -29.53 -27.72
C ASP A 73 -4.98 -29.44 -28.48
N VAL A 74 -4.50 -28.24 -28.78
CA VAL A 74 -3.22 -28.02 -29.47
C VAL A 74 -2.03 -28.46 -28.61
N VAL A 75 -2.03 -28.13 -27.32
CA VAL A 75 -0.96 -28.53 -26.40
C VAL A 75 -0.97 -30.04 -26.15
N GLU A 76 -2.14 -30.67 -26.01
CA GLU A 76 -2.25 -32.12 -25.84
C GLU A 76 -1.77 -32.88 -27.10
N ALA A 77 -2.10 -32.37 -28.29
CA ALA A 77 -1.62 -32.93 -29.56
C ALA A 77 -0.08 -32.81 -29.69
N GLU A 78 0.49 -31.62 -29.54
CA GLU A 78 1.94 -31.41 -29.67
C GLU A 78 2.72 -32.12 -28.54
N TRP A 79 2.16 -32.26 -27.34
CA TRP A 79 2.70 -33.08 -26.26
C TRP A 79 2.77 -34.56 -26.64
N THR A 80 1.68 -35.09 -27.21
CA THR A 80 1.58 -36.50 -27.59
C THR A 80 2.47 -36.83 -28.79
N ASP A 81 2.62 -35.89 -29.72
CA ASP A 81 3.54 -35.99 -30.86
C ASP A 81 5.01 -35.99 -30.40
N THR A 82 5.39 -35.06 -29.51
CA THR A 82 6.78 -34.90 -29.08
C THR A 82 7.26 -35.95 -28.06
N TRP A 83 6.39 -36.38 -27.14
CA TRP A 83 6.78 -37.23 -25.99
C TRP A 83 5.94 -38.51 -25.82
N GLY A 84 4.95 -38.73 -26.69
CA GLY A 84 4.12 -39.92 -26.68
C GLY A 84 3.40 -40.19 -25.36
N PHE A 85 3.04 -41.45 -25.18
CA PHE A 85 2.46 -41.97 -23.93
C PHE A 85 3.52 -42.57 -22.99
N ASN A 86 4.80 -42.57 -23.39
CA ASN A 86 5.89 -43.28 -22.73
C ASN A 86 6.66 -42.44 -21.71
N LEU A 87 6.62 -41.10 -21.80
CA LEU A 87 7.29 -40.20 -20.86
C LEU A 87 6.29 -39.61 -19.86
N THR A 88 6.40 -39.94 -18.57
CA THR A 88 5.44 -39.42 -17.59
C THR A 88 5.54 -37.89 -17.47
N TYR A 89 4.47 -37.22 -17.02
CA TYR A 89 4.45 -35.76 -16.97
C TYR A 89 5.57 -35.15 -16.12
N LYS A 90 6.11 -35.87 -15.12
CA LYS A 90 7.18 -35.41 -14.22
C LYS A 90 8.60 -35.60 -14.74
N GLU A 91 8.82 -36.52 -15.68
CA GLU A 91 10.16 -36.84 -16.18
C GLU A 91 10.55 -35.86 -17.28
N LEU A 92 11.77 -35.35 -17.28
CA LEU A 92 12.26 -34.52 -18.38
C LEU A 92 12.65 -35.43 -19.56
N PRO A 93 12.39 -35.00 -20.82
CA PRO A 93 12.84 -35.76 -21.99
C PRO A 93 14.37 -35.78 -22.04
N GLU A 94 14.94 -36.96 -22.29
CA GLU A 94 16.39 -37.14 -22.52
C GLU A 94 16.73 -36.68 -23.94
N GLU A 95 17.82 -35.93 -24.10
CA GLU A 95 18.26 -35.43 -25.42
C GLU A 95 18.64 -36.60 -26.35
N GLY A 96 18.14 -36.56 -27.60
CA GLY A 96 18.45 -37.55 -28.63
C GLY A 96 17.65 -38.86 -28.56
N LYS A 97 16.71 -39.00 -27.61
CA LYS A 97 15.84 -40.17 -27.49
C LYS A 97 14.49 -39.92 -28.16
N ASP A 98 14.08 -40.84 -29.02
CA ASP A 98 12.75 -40.84 -29.64
C ASP A 98 11.71 -41.37 -28.63
N TYR A 99 10.63 -40.61 -28.46
CA TYR A 99 9.49 -40.94 -27.60
C TYR A 99 8.19 -41.14 -28.40
N THR A 100 8.25 -41.05 -29.73
CA THR A 100 7.11 -41.22 -30.64
C THR A 100 6.41 -42.55 -30.34
N PRO A 101 5.09 -42.56 -30.07
CA PRO A 101 4.40 -43.78 -29.66
C PRO A 101 4.28 -44.74 -30.84
N ALA A 102 4.69 -45.99 -30.65
CA ALA A 102 4.56 -47.02 -31.68
C ALA A 102 3.10 -47.14 -32.19
N PRO A 103 2.86 -47.38 -33.49
CA PRO A 103 1.52 -47.58 -34.03
C PRO A 103 0.77 -48.68 -33.28
N ILE A 104 -0.55 -48.53 -33.08
CA ILE A 104 -1.34 -49.55 -32.37
C ILE A 104 -1.27 -50.91 -33.09
N GLU A 105 -1.15 -50.88 -34.42
CA GLU A 105 -0.97 -52.03 -35.31
C GLU A 105 0.31 -52.84 -35.03
N SER A 106 1.33 -52.26 -34.39
CA SER A 106 2.56 -52.99 -34.02
C SER A 106 2.40 -53.87 -32.77
N PHE A 107 1.27 -53.76 -32.06
CA PHE A 107 0.98 -54.59 -30.89
C PHE A 107 0.18 -55.84 -31.32
N PRO A 108 0.40 -57.00 -30.66
CA PRO A 108 -0.43 -58.19 -30.89
C PRO A 108 -1.92 -57.87 -30.72
N LEU A 109 -2.79 -58.42 -31.58
CA LEU A 109 -4.23 -58.15 -31.59
C LEU A 109 -4.90 -58.26 -30.20
N GLU A 110 -4.49 -59.26 -29.41
CA GLU A 110 -4.97 -59.49 -28.04
C GLU A 110 -4.63 -58.35 -27.06
N GLN A 111 -3.59 -57.57 -27.35
CA GLN A 111 -3.08 -56.48 -26.51
C GLN A 111 -3.52 -55.09 -26.99
N GLN A 112 -3.91 -54.93 -28.26
CA GLN A 112 -4.31 -53.64 -28.85
C GLN A 112 -5.43 -52.94 -28.05
N ALA A 113 -6.43 -53.69 -27.58
CA ALA A 113 -7.53 -53.14 -26.77
C ALA A 113 -7.07 -52.65 -25.38
N ALA A 114 -6.08 -53.31 -24.78
CA ALA A 114 -5.50 -52.90 -23.50
C ALA A 114 -4.62 -51.66 -23.67
N GLU A 115 -3.83 -51.62 -24.74
CA GLU A 115 -2.96 -50.49 -25.09
C GLU A 115 -3.78 -49.22 -25.42
N LEU A 116 -4.84 -49.33 -26.22
CA LEU A 116 -5.79 -48.25 -26.47
C LEU A 116 -6.37 -47.66 -25.17
N LYS A 117 -6.76 -48.53 -24.23
CA LYS A 117 -7.28 -48.13 -22.92
C LYS A 117 -6.21 -47.45 -22.05
N CYS A 118 -4.95 -47.90 -22.14
CA CYS A 118 -3.81 -47.28 -21.47
C CYS A 118 -3.58 -45.85 -22.00
N ARG A 119 -3.45 -45.69 -23.33
CA ARG A 119 -3.26 -44.39 -24.00
C ARG A 119 -4.35 -43.38 -23.64
N ALA A 120 -5.62 -43.80 -23.65
CA ALA A 120 -6.75 -42.94 -23.26
C ALA A 120 -6.68 -42.49 -21.79
N GLY A 121 -6.23 -43.35 -20.87
CA GLY A 121 -6.01 -42.98 -19.47
C GLY A 121 -4.86 -41.97 -19.31
N THR A 122 -3.78 -42.17 -20.06
CA THR A 122 -2.59 -41.30 -20.04
C THR A 122 -2.86 -39.93 -20.65
N SER A 123 -3.53 -39.85 -21.81
CA SER A 123 -3.97 -38.56 -22.41
C SER A 123 -4.87 -37.78 -21.45
N LYS A 124 -5.87 -38.43 -20.84
CA LYS A 124 -6.72 -37.79 -19.83
C LYS A 124 -5.91 -37.20 -18.67
N SER A 125 -4.91 -37.93 -18.17
CA SER A 125 -4.02 -37.44 -17.11
C SER A 125 -3.20 -36.24 -17.56
N TYR A 126 -2.64 -36.25 -18.78
CA TYR A 126 -1.93 -35.10 -19.34
C TYR A 126 -2.84 -33.88 -19.48
N ARG A 127 -4.04 -34.05 -20.04
CA ARG A 127 -5.04 -32.98 -20.20
C ARG A 127 -5.41 -32.37 -18.84
N GLU A 128 -5.61 -33.19 -17.80
CA GLU A 128 -5.85 -32.72 -16.43
C GLU A 128 -4.67 -31.92 -15.87
N HIS A 129 -3.43 -32.39 -16.06
CA HIS A 129 -2.22 -31.71 -15.59
C HIS A 129 -1.96 -30.39 -16.34
N ILE A 130 -2.06 -30.37 -17.67
CA ILE A 130 -1.96 -29.19 -18.53
C ILE A 130 -3.03 -28.16 -18.14
N THR A 131 -4.29 -28.60 -18.02
CA THR A 131 -5.42 -27.73 -17.61
C THR A 131 -5.19 -27.12 -16.23
N SER A 132 -4.76 -27.94 -15.26
CA SER A 132 -4.47 -27.49 -13.89
C SER A 132 -3.31 -26.50 -13.86
N TRP A 133 -2.23 -26.75 -14.63
CA TRP A 133 -1.10 -25.83 -14.73
C TRP A 133 -1.52 -24.51 -15.38
N ALA A 134 -2.15 -24.54 -16.56
CA ALA A 134 -2.53 -23.33 -17.30
C ALA A 134 -3.53 -22.47 -16.54
N ARG A 135 -4.51 -23.08 -15.85
CA ARG A 135 -5.42 -22.36 -14.94
C ARG A 135 -4.72 -21.73 -13.74
N ASN A 136 -3.64 -22.34 -13.24
CA ASN A 136 -2.85 -21.76 -12.16
C ASN A 136 -1.78 -20.77 -12.66
N HIS A 137 -1.37 -20.82 -13.93
CA HIS A 137 -0.33 -19.95 -14.48
C HIS A 137 -0.94 -18.73 -15.18
N PHE A 138 -1.68 -18.93 -16.27
CA PHE A 138 -2.40 -17.89 -17.01
C PHE A 138 -3.76 -17.54 -16.37
N GLY A 139 -4.44 -18.53 -15.80
CA GLY A 139 -5.72 -18.35 -15.11
C GLY A 139 -5.61 -17.70 -13.72
N GLN A 140 -4.38 -17.50 -13.21
CA GLN A 140 -4.15 -16.56 -12.12
C GLN A 140 -4.43 -15.15 -12.62
N LYS A 141 -5.68 -14.69 -12.43
CA LYS A 141 -5.99 -13.26 -12.37
C LYS A 141 -4.92 -12.62 -11.48
N LYS A 142 -4.14 -11.67 -12.02
CA LYS A 142 -3.31 -10.77 -11.21
C LYS A 142 -4.17 -10.32 -10.04
N ARG A 143 -3.77 -10.71 -8.83
CA ARG A 143 -4.67 -10.56 -7.69
C ARG A 143 -4.80 -9.08 -7.45
N ASP A 144 -6.02 -8.63 -7.16
CA ASP A 144 -6.27 -7.21 -6.90
C ASP A 144 -5.53 -6.68 -5.64
N SER A 145 -4.77 -7.53 -4.94
CA SER A 145 -3.71 -7.17 -4.00
C SER A 145 -2.68 -6.20 -4.57
N ASP A 146 -2.38 -6.29 -5.86
CA ASP A 146 -1.31 -5.51 -6.50
C ASP A 146 -1.66 -4.02 -6.44
N LEU A 147 -2.92 -3.65 -6.74
CA LEU A 147 -3.41 -2.27 -6.64
C LEU A 147 -3.41 -1.76 -5.18
N THR A 148 -3.69 -2.63 -4.21
CA THR A 148 -3.63 -2.26 -2.78
C THR A 148 -2.19 -2.01 -2.34
N SER A 149 -1.22 -2.81 -2.83
CA SER A 149 0.21 -2.57 -2.58
C SER A 149 0.66 -1.25 -3.20
N GLU A 150 0.34 -1.00 -4.48
CA GLU A 150 0.66 0.27 -5.16
C GLU A 150 0.14 1.48 -4.38
N VAL A 151 -1.10 1.44 -3.87
CA VAL A 151 -1.66 2.55 -3.07
C VAL A 151 -0.96 2.73 -1.72
N LEU A 152 -0.58 1.64 -1.03
CA LEU A 152 0.14 1.71 0.24
C LEU A 152 1.60 2.17 0.08
N GLU A 153 2.23 1.82 -1.03
CA GLU A 153 3.57 2.29 -1.42
C GLU A 153 3.55 3.80 -1.67
N VAL A 154 2.63 4.30 -2.51
CA VAL A 154 2.44 5.74 -2.75
C VAL A 154 2.09 6.49 -1.45
N MET A 155 1.22 5.93 -0.60
CA MET A 155 0.93 6.53 0.71
C MET A 155 2.18 6.61 1.59
N THR A 156 3.05 5.59 1.55
CA THR A 156 4.31 5.56 2.31
C THR A 156 5.34 6.56 1.77
N GLU A 157 5.35 6.84 0.47
CA GLU A 157 6.17 7.90 -0.12
C GLU A 157 5.65 9.29 0.27
N LEU A 158 4.36 9.55 0.09
CA LEU A 158 3.73 10.82 0.48
C LEU A 158 3.87 11.13 1.98
N MET A 159 3.87 10.11 2.85
CA MET A 159 4.13 10.29 4.29
C MET A 159 5.57 10.72 4.62
N LYS A 160 6.56 10.42 3.77
CA LYS A 160 7.97 10.83 3.99
C LYS A 160 8.19 12.31 3.67
N VAL A 161 7.46 12.83 2.69
CA VAL A 161 7.60 14.21 2.17
C VAL A 161 6.40 15.09 2.51
N LEU A 162 5.58 14.69 3.47
CA LEU A 162 4.36 15.41 3.86
C LEU A 162 4.74 16.84 4.32
N PRO A 163 4.29 17.91 3.63
CA PRO A 163 4.78 19.25 3.89
C PRO A 163 4.38 19.73 5.29
N HIS A 164 5.40 20.08 6.08
CA HIS A 164 5.25 20.57 7.44
C HIS A 164 5.84 21.97 7.55
N ARG A 165 5.10 22.90 8.13
CA ARG A 165 5.60 24.27 8.37
C ARG A 165 6.51 24.27 9.60
N THR A 166 7.80 24.48 9.38
CA THR A 166 8.79 24.68 10.44
C THR A 166 8.36 25.85 11.34
N SER A 167 8.43 25.66 12.67
CA SER A 167 8.07 26.72 13.62
C SER A 167 9.06 27.89 13.54
N GLN A 168 8.56 29.12 13.76
CA GLN A 168 9.42 30.32 13.82
C GLN A 168 10.59 30.18 14.79
N LEU A 169 10.38 29.45 15.89
CA LEU A 169 11.42 29.16 16.88
C LEU A 169 12.53 28.28 16.30
N HIS A 170 12.16 27.16 15.65
CA HIS A 170 13.12 26.23 15.05
C HIS A 170 13.87 26.87 13.88
N MET A 171 13.18 27.58 12.99
CA MET A 171 13.84 28.29 11.89
C MET A 171 14.80 29.38 12.42
N TYR A 172 14.38 30.16 13.43
CA TYR A 172 15.27 31.15 14.04
C TYR A 172 16.50 30.49 14.72
N GLN A 173 16.35 29.34 15.36
CA GLN A 173 17.48 28.54 15.86
C GLN A 173 18.38 28.10 14.69
N GLN A 174 17.83 27.44 13.66
CA GLN A 174 18.59 26.95 12.50
C GLN A 174 19.37 28.07 11.79
N MET A 175 18.80 29.27 11.69
CA MET A 175 19.43 30.42 11.03
C MET A 175 20.44 31.19 11.89
N TYR A 176 20.29 31.19 13.23
CA TYR A 176 21.00 32.13 14.10
C TYR A 176 21.54 31.51 15.41
N TYR A 177 21.55 30.18 15.53
CA TYR A 177 21.99 29.52 16.77
C TYR A 177 23.41 29.90 17.15
N GLU A 178 24.38 29.59 16.29
CA GLU A 178 25.80 29.88 16.52
C GLU A 178 26.04 31.39 16.71
N ASP A 179 25.58 32.22 15.77
CA ASP A 179 25.89 33.66 15.73
C ASP A 179 25.21 34.51 16.82
N ARG A 180 24.06 34.09 17.36
CA ARG A 180 23.19 34.98 18.17
C ARG A 180 22.60 34.36 19.44
N VAL A 181 22.52 33.03 19.53
CA VAL A 181 21.84 32.34 20.64
C VAL A 181 22.83 31.64 21.56
N LYS A 182 23.79 30.89 20.99
CA LYS A 182 24.67 29.94 21.68
C LYS A 182 25.44 30.56 22.83
N GLU A 183 26.32 31.53 22.58
CA GLU A 183 27.14 32.16 23.62
C GLU A 183 26.29 32.74 24.77
N LYS A 184 25.19 33.41 24.42
CA LYS A 184 24.28 34.03 25.40
C LYS A 184 23.51 32.98 26.19
N PHE A 185 23.13 31.88 25.56
CA PHE A 185 22.49 30.77 26.22
C PHE A 185 23.46 30.00 27.12
N ASP A 186 24.70 29.76 26.70
CA ASP A 186 25.69 29.02 27.50
C ASP A 186 26.00 29.76 28.81
N VAL A 187 26.11 31.10 28.76
CA VAL A 187 26.22 31.94 29.96
C VAL A 187 24.97 31.83 30.85
N PHE A 188 23.77 31.93 30.27
CA PHE A 188 22.51 31.78 31.00
C PHE A 188 22.36 30.38 31.63
N TRP A 189 22.75 29.33 30.91
CA TRP A 189 22.66 27.93 31.32
C TRP A 189 23.64 27.62 32.46
N ALA A 190 24.88 28.11 32.38
CA ALA A 190 25.88 27.97 33.43
C ALA A 190 25.48 28.64 34.76
N GLN A 191 24.61 29.66 34.70
CA GLN A 191 23.98 30.25 35.88
C GLN A 191 22.75 29.44 36.33
N LEU A 192 21.89 29.04 35.38
CA LEU A 192 20.63 28.34 35.67
C LEU A 192 20.84 27.00 36.36
N VAL A 193 21.79 26.18 35.89
CA VAL A 193 22.08 24.84 36.47
C VAL A 193 22.56 24.94 37.93
N LYS A 194 23.26 26.02 38.30
CA LYS A 194 23.68 26.28 39.69
C LYS A 194 22.50 26.64 40.60
N ALA A 195 21.46 27.28 40.05
CA ALA A 195 20.27 27.70 40.80
C ALA A 195 19.14 26.67 40.79
N LYS A 196 19.03 25.84 39.76
CA LYS A 196 18.01 24.79 39.56
C LYS A 196 18.62 23.58 38.87
N LEU A 197 18.97 22.58 39.66
CA LEU A 197 19.58 21.32 39.20
C LEU A 197 18.68 20.53 38.23
N ASP A 198 17.36 20.55 38.45
CA ASP A 198 16.35 19.82 37.62
C ASP A 198 15.92 20.59 36.35
N SER A 199 16.79 21.47 35.83
CA SER A 199 16.52 22.22 34.60
C SER A 199 16.72 21.33 33.36
N GLU A 200 15.77 21.35 32.43
CA GLU A 200 15.88 20.62 31.16
C GLU A 200 16.47 21.52 30.06
N TRP A 201 17.64 21.17 29.52
CA TRP A 201 18.39 21.99 28.55
C TRP A 201 17.53 22.42 27.34
N ILE A 202 16.84 21.47 26.70
CA ILE A 202 16.02 21.73 25.50
C ILE A 202 14.85 22.68 25.82
N ARG A 203 14.18 22.47 26.96
CA ARG A 203 13.04 23.30 27.37
C ARG A 203 13.45 24.74 27.63
N GLU A 204 14.57 24.94 28.32
CA GLU A 204 15.05 26.27 28.66
C GLU A 204 15.74 26.95 27.46
N MET A 205 16.41 26.20 26.57
CA MET A 205 16.88 26.69 25.26
C MET A 205 15.72 27.24 24.43
N ASN A 206 14.62 26.50 24.34
CA ASN A 206 13.43 26.93 23.59
C ASN A 206 12.79 28.17 24.23
N ARG A 207 12.69 28.24 25.56
CA ARG A 207 12.20 29.43 26.30
C ARG A 207 13.10 30.65 26.17
N PHE A 208 14.41 30.45 26.13
CA PHE A 208 15.40 31.52 25.95
C PHE A 208 15.33 32.05 24.52
N THR A 209 15.37 31.15 23.53
CA THR A 209 15.33 31.52 22.12
C THR A 209 14.02 32.19 21.73
N ALA A 210 12.88 31.78 22.32
CA ALA A 210 11.58 32.42 22.11
C ALA A 210 11.54 33.87 22.65
N ARG A 211 12.28 34.17 23.73
CA ARG A 211 12.48 35.56 24.20
C ARG A 211 13.36 36.32 23.22
N CYS A 212 14.53 35.77 22.84
CA CYS A 212 15.42 36.39 21.88
C CYS A 212 14.73 36.75 20.55
N LEU A 213 13.86 35.88 20.02
CA LEU A 213 13.08 36.10 18.81
C LEU A 213 11.99 37.17 19.00
N ARG A 214 11.28 37.17 20.15
CA ARG A 214 10.27 38.19 20.48
C ARG A 214 10.85 39.60 20.42
N ASP A 215 12.05 39.76 20.97
CA ASP A 215 12.70 41.05 21.15
C ASP A 215 13.53 41.49 19.91
N LYS A 216 13.40 40.78 18.76
CA LYS A 216 14.05 41.18 17.49
C LYS A 216 13.26 42.20 16.68
N GLU A 217 14.04 42.96 15.92
CA GLU A 217 13.61 43.81 14.80
C GLU A 217 12.67 43.07 13.83
N PRO A 218 11.75 43.78 13.17
CA PRO A 218 10.80 43.19 12.23
C PRO A 218 11.49 42.50 11.05
N GLU A 219 12.58 43.06 10.52
CA GLU A 219 13.34 42.49 9.39
C GLU A 219 13.84 41.06 9.66
N VAL A 220 14.31 40.79 10.87
CA VAL A 220 14.79 39.45 11.26
C VAL A 220 13.62 38.46 11.35
N LYS A 221 12.46 38.90 11.83
CA LYS A 221 11.23 38.09 11.89
C LYS A 221 10.68 37.80 10.49
N GLU A 222 10.68 38.81 9.62
CA GLU A 222 10.28 38.68 8.22
C GLU A 222 11.20 37.72 7.46
N LYS A 223 12.52 37.82 7.65
CA LYS A 223 13.49 36.89 7.05
C LYS A 223 13.31 35.45 7.53
N VAL A 224 12.94 35.24 8.79
CA VAL A 224 12.56 33.90 9.33
C VAL A 224 11.28 33.40 8.66
N LEU A 225 10.23 34.23 8.55
CA LEU A 225 8.97 33.87 7.89
C LEU A 225 9.15 33.54 6.41
N SER A 226 9.93 34.35 5.68
CA SER A 226 10.31 34.11 4.28
C SER A 226 11.05 32.78 4.13
N SER A 227 11.95 32.45 5.06
CA SER A 227 12.69 31.18 5.05
C SER A 227 11.79 29.97 5.31
N ILE A 228 10.83 30.06 6.25
CA ILE A 228 9.81 29.02 6.48
C ILE A 228 8.93 28.82 5.25
N GLN A 229 8.47 29.91 4.63
CA GLN A 229 7.61 29.83 3.46
C GLN A 229 8.37 29.20 2.28
N LYS A 230 9.64 29.58 2.05
CA LYS A 230 10.50 28.97 1.03
C LYS A 230 10.75 27.48 1.26
N GLU A 231 11.02 27.06 2.49
CA GLU A 231 11.17 25.64 2.85
C GLU A 231 9.87 24.86 2.61
N TYR A 232 8.74 25.42 3.06
CA TYR A 232 7.42 24.82 2.86
C TYR A 232 7.03 24.71 1.39
N ASP A 233 7.32 25.73 0.57
CA ASP A 233 7.03 25.72 -0.86
C ASP A 233 7.87 24.67 -1.61
N ALA A 234 9.14 24.51 -1.25
CA ALA A 234 9.99 23.45 -1.79
C ALA A 234 9.46 22.05 -1.43
N ALA A 235 9.06 21.83 -0.17
CA ALA A 235 8.42 20.57 0.26
C ALA A 235 7.07 20.33 -0.44
N MET A 236 6.27 21.38 -0.65
CA MET A 236 5.02 21.32 -1.42
C MET A 236 5.25 20.96 -2.89
N GLU A 237 6.34 21.42 -3.51
CA GLU A 237 6.72 21.01 -4.88
C GLU A 237 7.12 19.54 -4.93
N GLU A 238 7.95 19.05 -4.00
CA GLU A 238 8.30 17.64 -3.90
C GLU A 238 7.06 16.75 -3.72
N TYR A 239 6.18 17.09 -2.77
CA TYR A 239 4.93 16.38 -2.53
C TYR A 239 4.02 16.33 -3.77
N LYS A 240 3.87 17.46 -4.48
CA LYS A 240 3.12 17.53 -5.76
C LYS A 240 3.75 16.65 -6.85
N ASN A 241 5.08 16.55 -6.89
CA ASN A 241 5.79 15.76 -7.89
C ASN A 241 5.59 14.24 -7.66
N ILE A 242 5.57 13.76 -6.42
CA ILE A 242 5.19 12.36 -6.12
C ILE A 242 3.73 12.09 -6.51
N GLY A 243 2.83 13.03 -6.21
CA GLY A 243 1.41 12.92 -6.58
C GLY A 243 1.11 13.06 -8.09
N LYS A 244 2.11 13.32 -8.93
CA LYS A 244 1.91 13.56 -10.37
C LYS A 244 1.63 12.25 -11.10
N TRP A 245 0.51 12.19 -11.81
CA TRP A 245 0.16 11.02 -12.64
C TRP A 245 1.14 10.88 -13.83
N THR A 246 1.96 9.83 -13.81
CA THR A 246 2.97 9.51 -14.84
C THR A 246 2.60 8.34 -15.75
N SER A 247 1.49 7.65 -15.46
CA SER A 247 1.05 6.44 -16.17
C SER A 247 0.10 6.76 -17.35
N ASP A 248 -0.25 5.74 -18.13
CA ASP A 248 -1.09 5.92 -19.31
C ASP A 248 -2.60 6.00 -19.01
N ALA A 249 -3.38 6.42 -20.00
CA ALA A 249 -4.84 6.53 -19.88
C ALA A 249 -5.53 5.16 -19.67
N LYS A 250 -4.93 4.04 -20.10
CA LYS A 250 -5.49 2.69 -19.85
C LYS A 250 -5.32 2.30 -18.39
N LYS A 251 -4.13 2.51 -17.78
CA LYS A 251 -3.92 2.29 -16.35
C LYS A 251 -4.80 3.20 -15.51
N TYR A 252 -5.01 4.46 -15.91
CA TYR A 252 -5.95 5.36 -15.22
C TYR A 252 -7.38 4.79 -15.22
N ARG A 253 -7.91 4.41 -16.40
CA ARG A 253 -9.26 3.84 -16.53
C ARG A 253 -9.41 2.52 -15.76
N TYR A 254 -8.36 1.70 -15.73
CA TYR A 254 -8.31 0.47 -14.94
C TYR A 254 -8.37 0.76 -13.44
N ASN A 255 -7.47 1.61 -12.92
CA ASN A 255 -7.41 2.01 -11.51
C ASN A 255 -8.74 2.64 -11.07
N TRP A 256 -9.32 3.54 -11.87
CA TRP A 256 -10.60 4.17 -11.57
C TRP A 256 -11.76 3.15 -11.51
N LYS A 257 -11.81 2.18 -12.42
CA LYS A 257 -12.80 1.09 -12.36
C LYS A 257 -12.59 0.18 -11.13
N LYS A 258 -11.35 0.04 -10.66
CA LYS A 258 -10.93 -0.84 -9.55
C LYS A 258 -10.84 -0.15 -8.18
N ALA A 259 -10.96 1.19 -8.11
CA ALA A 259 -10.87 1.97 -6.88
C ALA A 259 -11.81 1.47 -5.76
N HIS A 260 -12.96 0.90 -6.15
CA HIS A 260 -13.92 0.27 -5.24
C HIS A 260 -13.37 -0.91 -4.41
N LEU A 261 -12.19 -1.44 -4.74
CA LEU A 261 -11.52 -2.51 -3.98
C LEU A 261 -10.63 -1.97 -2.86
N VAL A 262 -10.24 -0.69 -2.92
CA VAL A 262 -9.30 -0.05 -1.98
C VAL A 262 -10.00 1.00 -1.13
N ILE A 263 -10.87 1.81 -1.73
CA ILE A 263 -11.44 3.00 -1.09
C ILE A 263 -12.45 2.67 0.05
N PRO A 264 -13.40 1.73 -0.10
CA PRO A 264 -14.26 1.35 1.03
C PRO A 264 -13.46 0.73 2.19
N PRO A 265 -12.55 -0.27 1.99
CA PRO A 265 -11.71 -0.77 3.07
C PRO A 265 -10.84 0.29 3.74
N LEU A 266 -10.37 1.31 3.00
CA LEU A 266 -9.64 2.45 3.57
C LEU A 266 -10.54 3.30 4.47
N ALA A 267 -11.74 3.68 3.99
CA ALA A 267 -12.71 4.44 4.77
C ALA A 267 -13.14 3.70 6.05
N ASP A 268 -13.43 2.41 5.92
CA ASP A 268 -13.81 1.53 7.05
C ASP A 268 -12.66 1.34 8.04
N SER A 269 -11.41 1.25 7.56
CA SER A 269 -10.24 1.13 8.43
C SER A 269 -10.01 2.41 9.25
N LEU A 270 -10.11 3.58 8.62
CA LEU A 270 -10.04 4.88 9.29
C LEU A 270 -11.18 5.03 10.31
N ALA A 271 -12.41 4.73 9.92
CA ALA A 271 -13.58 4.79 10.78
C ALA A 271 -13.47 3.87 12.00
N LYS A 272 -13.01 2.63 11.80
CA LYS A 272 -12.79 1.65 12.86
C LYS A 272 -11.67 2.05 13.82
N PHE A 273 -10.58 2.64 13.31
CA PHE A 273 -9.44 3.04 14.13
C PHE A 273 -9.74 4.30 14.96
N PHE A 274 -10.31 5.33 14.33
CA PHE A 274 -10.59 6.62 14.99
C PHE A 274 -11.98 6.71 15.64
N ARG A 275 -12.87 5.73 15.42
CA ARG A 275 -14.27 5.71 15.91
C ARG A 275 -15.11 6.88 15.41
N VAL A 276 -14.93 7.26 14.15
CA VAL A 276 -15.65 8.35 13.47
C VAL A 276 -16.31 7.86 12.18
N GLY A 277 -17.30 8.61 11.68
CA GLY A 277 -17.78 8.43 10.31
C GLY A 277 -16.77 9.04 9.32
N VAL A 278 -16.43 8.29 8.27
CA VAL A 278 -15.49 8.73 7.21
C VAL A 278 -16.23 8.73 5.87
N LEU A 279 -16.16 9.84 5.15
CA LEU A 279 -16.52 9.91 3.75
C LEU A 279 -15.25 10.15 2.93
N VAL A 280 -15.03 9.31 1.91
CA VAL A 280 -14.01 9.53 0.89
C VAL A 280 -14.71 9.91 -0.42
N THR A 281 -14.46 11.12 -0.89
CA THR A 281 -14.95 11.60 -2.20
C THR A 281 -13.78 11.67 -3.18
N MET A 282 -13.91 10.96 -4.29
CA MET A 282 -13.00 11.01 -5.43
C MET A 282 -13.68 11.74 -6.58
N TYR A 283 -12.93 12.52 -7.34
CA TYR A 283 -13.36 13.08 -8.61
C TYR A 283 -12.25 12.91 -9.65
N GLY A 284 -12.63 12.76 -10.91
CA GLY A 284 -11.66 12.59 -11.99
C GLY A 284 -12.28 12.55 -13.38
N PRO A 285 -11.49 12.82 -14.43
CA PRO A 285 -11.95 12.78 -15.81
C PRO A 285 -12.39 11.36 -16.20
N MET A 286 -13.39 11.31 -17.10
CA MET A 286 -13.90 10.10 -17.74
C MET A 286 -13.55 10.09 -19.23
N ALA A 287 -13.69 8.93 -19.87
CA ALA A 287 -13.41 8.74 -21.29
C ALA A 287 -14.35 9.54 -22.23
N ASN A 288 -15.47 10.07 -21.73
CA ASN A 288 -16.39 10.97 -22.43
C ASN A 288 -16.08 12.45 -22.21
N GLY A 289 -14.99 12.80 -21.52
CA GLY A 289 -14.60 14.18 -21.21
C GLY A 289 -15.25 14.77 -19.95
N GLU A 290 -16.25 14.13 -19.37
CA GLU A 290 -16.90 14.59 -18.13
C GLU A 290 -16.05 14.31 -16.89
N ILE A 291 -16.25 15.11 -15.83
CA ILE A 291 -15.74 14.78 -14.50
C ILE A 291 -16.79 13.96 -13.75
N SER A 292 -16.43 12.74 -13.35
CA SER A 292 -17.27 11.90 -12.49
C SER A 292 -16.83 12.04 -11.05
N VAL A 293 -17.79 12.14 -10.15
CA VAL A 293 -17.61 12.10 -8.70
C VAL A 293 -18.08 10.74 -8.19
N GLN A 294 -17.28 10.12 -7.33
CA GLN A 294 -17.65 8.94 -6.56
C GLN A 294 -17.46 9.26 -5.08
N SER A 295 -18.46 8.96 -4.24
CA SER A 295 -18.30 9.04 -2.79
C SER A 295 -18.60 7.72 -2.12
N VAL A 296 -17.84 7.42 -1.05
CA VAL A 296 -17.91 6.19 -0.27
C VAL A 296 -17.98 6.56 1.20
N SER A 297 -18.98 6.06 1.92
CA SER A 297 -19.19 6.30 3.34
C SER A 297 -18.93 5.05 4.16
N SER A 298 -18.18 5.17 5.26
CA SER A 298 -17.98 4.09 6.23
C SER A 298 -19.18 3.87 7.16
N VAL A 299 -20.17 4.76 7.13
CA VAL A 299 -21.35 4.69 8.02
C VAL A 299 -22.42 3.77 7.45
N ILE A 300 -22.46 3.63 6.11
CA ILE A 300 -23.37 2.73 5.41
C ILE A 300 -22.51 1.78 4.56
N PRO A 301 -22.29 0.53 5.00
CA PRO A 301 -21.49 -0.44 4.25
C PRO A 301 -21.94 -0.57 2.79
N ASP A 302 -20.98 -0.58 1.87
CA ASP A 302 -21.19 -0.58 0.42
C ASP A 302 -22.00 0.59 -0.18
N ALA A 303 -22.33 1.64 0.58
CA ALA A 303 -22.91 2.85 0.01
C ALA A 303 -21.90 3.58 -0.87
N ARG A 304 -22.17 3.55 -2.18
CA ARG A 304 -21.39 4.25 -3.21
C ARG A 304 -22.34 5.11 -4.01
N THR A 305 -22.20 6.42 -3.95
CA THR A 305 -22.87 7.32 -4.90
C THR A 305 -21.91 7.64 -6.04
N ARG A 306 -22.40 7.56 -7.27
CA ARG A 306 -21.70 8.00 -8.46
C ARG A 306 -22.55 9.06 -9.15
N LEU A 307 -22.00 10.24 -9.30
CA LEU A 307 -22.63 11.42 -9.89
C LEU A 307 -21.70 12.00 -10.96
N THR A 308 -22.22 12.81 -11.88
CA THR A 308 -21.38 13.77 -12.62
C THR A 308 -21.10 14.98 -11.74
N LEU A 309 -20.05 15.76 -12.03
CA LEU A 309 -19.74 16.97 -11.27
C LEU A 309 -20.92 17.96 -11.23
N HIS A 310 -21.67 18.09 -12.34
CA HIS A 310 -22.88 18.93 -12.41
C HIS A 310 -24.06 18.42 -11.56
N GLN A 311 -24.08 17.13 -11.23
CA GLN A 311 -25.08 16.51 -10.34
C GLN A 311 -24.63 16.50 -8.87
N PHE A 312 -23.33 16.73 -8.62
CA PHE A 312 -22.77 16.76 -7.27
C PHE A 312 -23.10 18.08 -6.57
N ASN A 313 -24.07 18.02 -5.66
CA ASN A 313 -24.43 19.15 -4.81
C ASN A 313 -23.72 19.02 -3.45
N SER A 314 -22.74 19.89 -3.21
CA SER A 314 -21.97 19.98 -1.96
C SER A 314 -22.85 20.12 -0.71
N ASP A 315 -23.91 20.89 -0.83
CA ASP A 315 -24.72 21.34 0.30
C ASP A 315 -25.63 20.20 0.77
N LYS A 316 -26.16 19.40 -0.17
CA LYS A 316 -26.88 18.15 0.12
C LYS A 316 -25.96 17.10 0.74
N LEU A 317 -24.68 17.06 0.36
CA LEU A 317 -23.72 16.16 1.01
C LEU A 317 -23.44 16.60 2.45
N ALA A 318 -23.27 17.90 2.70
CA ALA A 318 -23.13 18.47 4.05
C ALA A 318 -24.39 18.21 4.91
N GLN A 319 -25.59 18.35 4.34
CA GLN A 319 -26.85 18.00 5.02
C GLN A 319 -26.95 16.51 5.35
N ALA A 320 -26.53 15.62 4.45
CA ALA A 320 -26.46 14.19 4.73
C ALA A 320 -25.47 13.88 5.87
N HIS A 321 -24.33 14.57 5.92
CA HIS A 321 -23.38 14.46 7.04
C HIS A 321 -23.96 14.91 8.38
N LEU A 322 -24.74 15.99 8.40
CA LEU A 322 -25.45 16.45 9.60
C LEU A 322 -26.50 15.43 10.07
N MET A 323 -27.20 14.76 9.14
CA MET A 323 -28.16 13.70 9.47
C MET A 323 -27.51 12.37 9.90
N LEU A 324 -26.26 12.11 9.52
CA LEU A 324 -25.46 10.98 10.02
C LEU A 324 -24.81 11.26 11.38
N GLY A 325 -25.26 12.29 12.08
CA GLY A 325 -24.76 12.70 13.39
C GLY A 325 -24.87 11.59 14.45
N VAL A 326 -23.72 11.17 14.96
CA VAL A 326 -23.58 10.48 16.25
C VAL A 326 -24.40 11.25 17.30
N PRO A 327 -25.19 10.59 18.17
CA PRO A 327 -26.07 11.28 19.11
C PRO A 327 -25.28 12.27 19.97
N MET A 328 -25.66 13.55 19.90
CA MET A 328 -24.99 14.70 20.55
C MET A 328 -24.82 14.57 22.08
N ALA A 329 -25.49 13.61 22.72
CA ALA A 329 -25.35 13.27 24.13
C ALA A 329 -23.89 13.02 24.57
N TRP A 330 -22.99 12.61 23.67
CA TRP A 330 -21.58 12.32 24.01
C TRP A 330 -20.62 13.53 23.85
N LEU A 331 -21.03 14.61 23.19
CA LEU A 331 -20.17 15.80 22.97
C LEU A 331 -20.43 16.95 23.95
N ALA A 332 -21.57 16.92 24.66
CA ALA A 332 -21.94 17.96 25.63
C ALA A 332 -20.86 18.24 26.71
N PRO A 333 -20.14 17.24 27.27
CA PRO A 333 -19.10 17.50 28.26
C PRO A 333 -17.87 18.25 27.73
N TRP A 334 -17.60 18.18 26.42
CA TRP A 334 -16.40 18.79 25.82
C TRP A 334 -16.65 20.26 25.45
N LEU A 335 -17.76 20.54 24.78
CA LEU A 335 -18.14 21.90 24.37
C LEU A 335 -18.39 22.83 25.58
N SER A 336 -18.84 22.30 26.72
CA SER A 336 -19.00 23.08 27.96
C SER A 336 -17.68 23.49 28.63
N SER A 337 -16.51 22.99 28.17
CA SER A 337 -15.20 23.29 28.76
C SER A 337 -14.39 24.35 28.02
N SER A 338 -14.74 24.63 26.76
CA SER A 338 -14.18 25.69 25.94
C SER A 338 -15.21 26.81 25.78
N GLY A 339 -15.14 27.83 26.66
CA GLY A 339 -16.07 28.97 26.67
C GLY A 339 -15.97 29.86 25.42
N ALA A 340 -16.58 29.43 24.33
CA ALA A 340 -16.75 30.17 23.09
C ALA A 340 -18.23 30.19 22.71
N GLU A 341 -18.83 31.37 22.67
CA GLU A 341 -20.25 31.56 22.32
C GLU A 341 -20.52 31.21 20.85
N PRO A 342 -21.67 30.58 20.52
CA PRO A 342 -21.96 30.09 19.18
C PRO A 342 -22.70 31.12 18.30
N ASP A 343 -22.27 32.39 18.29
CA ASP A 343 -22.91 33.44 17.49
C ASP A 343 -21.91 34.19 16.58
N ARG A 344 -21.60 33.56 15.44
CA ARG A 344 -21.01 34.22 14.25
C ARG A 344 -21.09 33.35 12.98
N ALA A 345 -22.31 32.91 12.65
CA ALA A 345 -22.62 32.23 11.39
C ALA A 345 -23.60 33.07 10.55
N ALA A 346 -23.17 34.26 10.11
CA ALA A 346 -23.93 35.10 9.20
C ALA A 346 -23.01 35.85 8.23
N HIS A 347 -23.44 35.90 6.95
CA HIS A 347 -22.83 36.60 5.82
C HIS A 347 -21.41 36.17 5.39
N LEU A 348 -21.36 35.46 4.26
CA LEU A 348 -20.69 35.95 3.05
C LEU A 348 -21.33 35.28 1.83
N ASN A 349 -22.27 35.99 1.20
CA ASN A 349 -22.92 35.57 -0.04
C ASN A 349 -22.65 36.68 -1.07
N GLY A 350 -22.04 36.32 -2.20
CA GLY A 350 -21.48 37.27 -3.18
C GLY A 350 -20.05 36.85 -3.57
N SER A 351 -19.67 36.77 -4.84
CA SER A 351 -20.43 37.08 -6.06
C SER A 351 -19.95 36.21 -7.22
N SER A 352 -20.89 35.83 -8.10
CA SER A 352 -20.57 35.22 -9.39
C SER A 352 -19.99 36.28 -10.33
N GLN A 353 -18.86 36.00 -10.98
CA GLN A 353 -18.55 36.53 -12.31
C GLN A 353 -17.59 35.59 -13.05
N ALA A 354 -17.71 35.58 -14.38
CA ALA A 354 -17.15 34.56 -15.26
C ALA A 354 -15.67 34.78 -15.62
N ILE A 355 -14.98 33.68 -15.93
CA ILE A 355 -14.49 33.33 -17.30
C ILE A 355 -14.46 31.80 -17.37
#